data_AF-A0AAW1HUW6-F1
#
_entry.id   AF-A0AAW1HUW6-F1
#
_cell.length_a   1.000
_cell.length_b   1.000
_cell.length_c   1.000
_cell.angle_alpha   90.00
_cell.angle_beta   90.00
_cell.angle_gamma   90.00
#
_symmetry.space_group_name_H-M   'P 1'
#
loop_
_entity.id
_entity.type
_entity.pdbx_description
1 polymer ?
#
loop_
_entity_poly.entity_id
_entity_poly.type
_entity_poly.pdbx_seq_one_letter_code
_entity_poly.pdbx_strand_id
1 'polypeptide(L)'
;MLANFFDTKQLQRGENAVESGHIIQMATDLNKSPAILTGKVSASMKNKTYDIEMHIDKEDGIVKGICACPRGLVSCHHMAALCIYARDNVSVTDTQCSWNIPKPSKDDSVQTLEDLYPPRRADYLACRTELSDTVVEEFRESFSNFDNVIGFTWLLNAEPADISLGIVRPIEDILHSDEYTYSSQKMETFMEMAKLSDKEVNSAINMTIGQSANTNWLIARKHRLTASHFGRVLSACKINRYPISLFKSLLNAYNMEGIKKRFTGGKKMSRWHYW
;
A
#
# COMPACT_ATOMS: atom_id res chain seq x y z
N MET A 1 -35.04 -14.77 13.56
CA MET A 1 -34.05 -14.09 14.42
C MET A 1 -34.18 -12.57 14.34
N LEU A 2 -33.98 -11.93 13.18
CA LEU A 2 -34.07 -10.46 13.06
C LEU A 2 -35.48 -9.88 13.28
N ALA A 3 -36.53 -10.57 12.80
CA ALA A 3 -37.92 -10.12 12.92
C ALA A 3 -38.46 -10.10 14.37
N ASN A 4 -37.79 -10.77 15.31
CA ASN A 4 -38.17 -10.76 16.73
C ASN A 4 -37.57 -9.56 17.48
N PHE A 5 -36.51 -8.94 16.93
CA PHE A 5 -35.77 -7.85 17.56
C PHE A 5 -35.99 -6.50 16.85
N PHE A 6 -36.26 -6.51 15.54
CA PHE A 6 -36.46 -5.31 14.73
C PHE A 6 -37.88 -5.25 14.15
N ASP A 7 -38.49 -4.07 14.21
CA ASP A 7 -39.74 -3.79 13.51
C ASP A 7 -39.57 -3.85 11.99
N THR A 8 -40.63 -4.18 11.26
CA THR A 8 -40.64 -4.21 9.78
C THR A 8 -40.15 -2.91 9.14
N LYS A 9 -40.50 -1.74 9.71
CA LYS A 9 -40.00 -0.44 9.24
C LYS A 9 -38.49 -0.27 9.43
N GLN A 10 -37.92 -0.86 10.48
CA GLN A 10 -36.49 -0.79 10.76
C GLN A 10 -35.70 -1.72 9.84
N LEU A 11 -36.25 -2.90 9.55
CA LEU A 11 -35.69 -3.84 8.57
C LEU A 11 -35.64 -3.23 7.18
N GLN A 12 -36.76 -2.66 6.70
CA GLN A 12 -36.80 -2.02 5.38
C GLN A 12 -35.77 -0.87 5.25
N ARG A 13 -35.64 -0.03 6.28
CA ARG A 13 -34.64 1.04 6.29
C ARG A 13 -33.21 0.50 6.40
N GLY A 14 -33.04 -0.64 7.07
CA GLY A 14 -31.78 -1.35 7.15
C GLY A 14 -31.34 -1.89 5.79
N GLU A 15 -32.24 -2.54 5.07
CA GLU A 15 -32.02 -3.04 3.69
C GLU A 15 -31.59 -1.90 2.76
N ASN A 16 -32.35 -0.79 2.75
CA ASN A 16 -32.00 0.38 1.96
C ASN A 16 -30.60 0.92 2.29
N ALA A 17 -30.18 0.87 3.56
CA ALA A 17 -28.87 1.32 3.98
C ALA A 17 -27.75 0.37 3.53
N VAL A 18 -28.03 -0.94 3.44
CA VAL A 18 -27.11 -1.93 2.87
C VAL A 18 -26.94 -1.71 1.37
N GLU A 19 -28.04 -1.59 0.64
CA GLU A 19 -28.04 -1.35 -0.81
C GLU A 19 -27.34 -0.03 -1.18
N SER A 20 -27.50 0.99 -0.34
CA SER A 20 -26.85 2.29 -0.51
C SER A 20 -25.37 2.30 -0.09
N GLY A 21 -24.81 1.18 0.38
CA GLY A 21 -23.40 1.08 0.76
C GLY A 21 -23.03 1.86 2.03
N HIS A 22 -23.97 2.03 2.97
CA HIS A 22 -23.72 2.81 4.19
C HIS A 22 -22.96 2.04 5.28
N ILE A 23 -22.66 0.74 5.09
CA ILE A 23 -21.81 -0.04 6.00
C ILE A 23 -20.34 0.18 5.62
N ILE A 24 -19.59 0.81 6.52
CA ILE A 24 -18.19 1.18 6.29
C ILE A 24 -17.25 0.08 6.76
N GLN A 25 -17.59 -0.53 7.90
CA GLN A 25 -16.77 -1.55 8.53
C GLN A 25 -17.67 -2.53 9.27
N MET A 26 -17.30 -3.80 9.22
CA MET A 26 -17.93 -4.87 9.97
C MET A 26 -16.84 -5.84 10.46
N ALA A 27 -16.98 -6.33 11.68
CA ALA A 27 -16.10 -7.32 12.27
C ALA A 27 -16.88 -8.22 13.22
N THR A 28 -16.61 -9.52 13.16
CA THR A 28 -17.23 -10.54 14.00
C THR A 28 -16.20 -11.23 14.88
N ASP A 29 -16.58 -11.46 16.14
CA ASP A 29 -15.87 -12.30 17.08
C ASP A 29 -16.80 -13.46 17.49
N LEU A 30 -16.69 -14.56 16.75
CA LEU A 30 -17.48 -15.78 16.94
C LEU A 30 -16.98 -16.64 18.13
N ASN A 31 -15.82 -16.30 18.71
CA ASN A 31 -15.20 -17.08 19.79
C ASN A 31 -15.71 -16.68 21.18
N LYS A 32 -16.40 -15.55 21.29
CA LYS A 32 -17.06 -15.13 22.52
C LYS A 32 -18.47 -15.73 22.60
N SER A 33 -18.92 -16.01 23.82
CA SER A 33 -20.29 -16.41 24.12
C SER A 33 -20.87 -15.36 25.09
N PRO A 34 -21.81 -14.51 24.64
CA PRO A 34 -22.41 -14.44 23.29
C PRO A 34 -21.43 -13.91 22.22
N ALA A 35 -21.66 -14.27 20.96
CA ALA A 35 -20.85 -13.82 19.82
C ALA A 35 -21.06 -12.33 19.60
N ILE A 36 -19.98 -11.60 19.27
CA ILE A 36 -20.02 -10.15 19.14
C ILE A 36 -19.88 -9.75 17.68
N LEU A 37 -20.87 -9.04 17.16
CA LEU A 37 -20.86 -8.40 15.85
C LEU A 37 -20.69 -6.88 16.05
N THR A 38 -19.57 -6.34 15.59
CA THR A 38 -19.28 -4.91 15.66
C THR A 38 -19.24 -4.29 14.26
N GLY A 39 -19.60 -3.02 14.14
CA GLY A 39 -19.52 -2.34 12.85
C GLY A 39 -19.74 -0.84 12.93
N LYS A 40 -19.43 -0.18 11.81
CA LYS A 40 -19.62 1.26 11.61
C LYS A 40 -20.58 1.50 10.46
N VAL A 41 -21.69 2.17 10.75
CA VAL A 41 -22.73 2.47 9.76
C VAL A 41 -22.90 3.98 9.64
N SER A 42 -22.90 4.49 8.42
CA SER A 42 -23.12 5.89 8.10
C SER A 42 -24.60 6.27 8.28
N ALA A 43 -24.85 7.50 8.72
CA ALA A 43 -26.18 8.08 8.71
C ALA A 43 -26.60 8.41 7.27
N SER A 44 -27.83 8.08 6.89
CA SER A 44 -28.32 8.25 5.51
C SER A 44 -28.24 9.67 4.95
N MET A 45 -28.19 10.71 5.78
CA MET A 45 -28.27 12.12 5.37
C MET A 45 -27.15 13.00 5.91
N LYS A 46 -26.24 12.44 6.72
CA LYS A 46 -25.19 13.21 7.40
C LYS A 46 -23.88 12.47 7.25
N ASN A 47 -22.77 13.20 7.09
CA ASN A 47 -21.43 12.63 7.09
C ASN A 47 -20.99 12.25 8.53
N LYS A 48 -21.82 11.44 9.19
CA LYS A 48 -21.66 10.98 10.57
C LYS A 48 -21.82 9.48 10.58
N THR A 49 -20.91 8.82 11.27
CA THR A 49 -20.89 7.36 11.44
C THR A 49 -21.27 7.01 12.86
N TYR A 50 -21.95 5.88 13.02
CA TYR A 50 -22.32 5.34 14.32
C TYR A 50 -21.65 3.98 14.51
N ASP A 51 -21.01 3.84 15.66
CA ASP A 51 -20.49 2.56 16.11
C ASP A 51 -21.63 1.72 16.68
N ILE A 52 -21.61 0.43 16.33
CA ILE A 52 -22.65 -0.54 16.65
C ILE A 52 -21.99 -1.81 17.19
N GLU A 53 -22.59 -2.35 18.23
CA GLU A 53 -22.22 -3.62 18.85
C GLU A 53 -23.48 -4.46 19.08
N MET A 54 -23.49 -5.67 18.52
CA MET A 54 -24.59 -6.63 18.61
C MET A 54 -24.07 -7.91 19.26
N HIS A 55 -24.76 -8.39 20.28
CA HIS A 55 -24.46 -9.63 20.99
C HIS A 55 -25.47 -10.68 20.56
N ILE A 56 -24.97 -11.75 19.95
CA ILE A 56 -25.75 -12.80 19.33
C ILE A 56 -25.40 -14.12 20.01
N ASP A 57 -26.38 -14.74 20.66
CA ASP A 57 -26.24 -16.09 21.18
C ASP A 57 -26.73 -17.11 20.15
N LYS A 58 -26.18 -18.32 20.21
CA LYS A 58 -26.50 -19.41 19.27
C LYS A 58 -27.90 -19.98 19.51
N GLU A 59 -28.38 -19.94 20.75
CA GLU A 59 -29.67 -20.52 21.13
C GLU A 59 -30.79 -19.46 21.12
N ASP A 60 -30.56 -18.31 21.75
CA ASP A 60 -31.59 -17.27 21.95
C ASP A 60 -31.61 -16.17 20.86
N GLY A 61 -30.64 -16.16 19.95
CA GLY A 61 -30.52 -15.14 18.91
C GLY A 61 -29.95 -13.81 19.43
N ILE A 62 -30.52 -12.67 19.03
CA ILE A 62 -29.97 -11.36 19.43
C ILE A 62 -30.32 -11.07 20.90
N VAL A 63 -29.30 -11.08 21.76
CA VAL A 63 -29.43 -10.84 23.21
C VAL A 63 -29.40 -9.34 23.51
N LYS A 64 -28.50 -8.60 22.84
CA LYS A 64 -28.29 -7.17 23.10
C LYS A 64 -27.82 -6.44 21.85
N GLY A 65 -28.29 -5.21 21.67
CA GLY A 65 -27.79 -4.29 20.66
C GLY A 65 -27.50 -2.93 21.25
N ILE A 66 -26.33 -2.37 20.94
CA ILE A 66 -25.93 -1.01 21.33
C ILE A 66 -25.52 -0.27 20.05
N CYS A 67 -26.05 0.94 19.86
CA CYS A 67 -25.65 1.83 18.78
C CYS A 67 -25.45 3.24 19.33
N ALA A 68 -24.44 3.94 18.85
CA ALA A 68 -24.15 5.33 19.22
C ALA A 68 -25.16 6.37 18.66
N CYS A 69 -26.21 5.93 17.95
CA CYS A 69 -27.26 6.80 17.45
C CYS A 69 -28.24 7.20 18.57
N PRO A 70 -29.01 8.30 18.42
CA PRO A 70 -29.97 8.74 19.44
C PRO A 70 -31.03 7.69 19.86
N ARG A 71 -31.31 6.70 19.00
CA ARG A 71 -32.25 5.60 19.26
C ARG A 71 -31.57 4.29 19.66
N GLY A 72 -30.25 4.28 19.82
CA GLY A 72 -29.44 3.07 19.79
C GLY A 72 -29.37 2.28 21.09
N LEU A 73 -30.23 2.60 22.07
CA LEU A 73 -30.40 1.83 23.31
C LEU A 73 -31.49 0.75 23.21
N VAL A 74 -32.31 0.77 22.16
CA VAL A 74 -33.44 -0.16 21.98
C VAL A 74 -33.28 -0.94 20.68
N SER A 75 -33.61 -0.32 19.56
CA SER A 75 -33.44 -0.89 18.22
C SER A 75 -33.42 0.25 17.20
N CYS A 76 -32.55 0.15 16.19
CA CYS A 76 -32.46 1.14 15.14
C CYS A 76 -32.15 0.50 13.79
N HIS A 77 -32.47 1.21 12.71
CA HIS A 77 -32.21 0.74 11.35
C HIS A 77 -30.71 0.52 11.06
N HIS A 78 -29.80 1.19 11.77
CA HIS A 78 -28.36 0.94 11.63
C HIS A 78 -27.96 -0.45 12.16
N MET A 79 -28.52 -0.86 13.30
CA MET A 79 -28.31 -2.20 13.85
C MET A 79 -28.87 -3.27 12.90
N ALA A 80 -30.07 -3.03 12.36
CA ALA A 80 -30.68 -3.90 11.37
C ALA A 80 -29.80 -4.01 10.11
N ALA A 81 -29.32 -2.88 9.58
CA ALA A 81 -28.42 -2.85 8.43
C ALA A 81 -27.14 -3.68 8.67
N LEU A 82 -26.52 -3.54 9.84
CA LEU A 82 -25.33 -4.31 10.20
C LEU A 82 -25.61 -5.82 10.25
N CYS A 83 -26.75 -6.22 10.82
CA CYS A 83 -27.12 -7.63 10.91
C CYS A 83 -27.46 -8.23 9.55
N ILE A 84 -28.14 -7.48 8.69
CA ILE A 84 -28.45 -7.90 7.31
C ILE A 84 -27.15 -8.06 6.52
N TYR A 85 -26.26 -7.07 6.61
CA TYR A 85 -24.95 -7.13 5.95
C TYR A 85 -24.11 -8.31 6.43
N ALA A 86 -24.10 -8.58 7.74
CA ALA A 86 -23.39 -9.70 8.33
C ALA A 86 -23.88 -11.06 7.85
N ARG A 87 -25.19 -11.22 7.60
CA ARG A 87 -25.75 -12.49 7.09
C ARG A 87 -25.06 -12.98 5.82
N ASP A 88 -24.77 -12.06 4.91
CA ASP A 88 -24.24 -12.41 3.60
C ASP A 88 -22.71 -12.27 3.50
N ASN A 89 -22.07 -11.65 4.52
CA ASN A 89 -20.64 -11.32 4.51
C ASN A 89 -19.83 -11.94 5.67
N VAL A 90 -20.45 -12.71 6.56
CA VAL A 90 -19.76 -13.45 7.62
C VAL A 90 -19.66 -14.92 7.24
N SER A 91 -18.45 -15.40 7.01
CA SER A 91 -18.12 -16.81 6.84
C SER A 91 -17.87 -17.47 8.20
N VAL A 92 -18.11 -18.78 8.28
CA VAL A 92 -17.73 -19.65 9.42
C VAL A 92 -16.21 -19.61 9.69
N THR A 93 -15.42 -19.19 8.71
CA THR A 93 -13.96 -18.99 8.82
C THR A 93 -13.54 -17.57 9.22
N ASP A 94 -14.47 -16.63 9.37
CA ASP A 94 -14.16 -15.23 9.68
C ASP A 94 -13.87 -15.06 11.18
N THR A 95 -12.74 -15.60 11.61
CA THR A 95 -12.13 -15.26 12.89
C THR A 95 -11.41 -13.92 12.75
N GLN A 96 -11.61 -13.03 13.73
CA GLN A 96 -10.86 -11.78 13.80
C GLN A 96 -9.35 -12.05 13.72
N CYS A 97 -8.68 -11.40 12.75
CA CYS A 97 -7.26 -11.60 12.49
C CYS A 97 -6.42 -11.20 13.71
N SER A 98 -5.93 -12.21 14.43
CA SER A 98 -5.12 -12.05 15.64
C SER A 98 -3.70 -11.55 15.38
N TRP A 99 -3.23 -11.63 14.14
CA TRP A 99 -1.90 -11.17 13.73
C TRP A 99 -1.68 -9.66 13.93
N ASN A 100 -2.76 -8.87 13.87
CA ASN A 100 -2.70 -7.41 13.99
C ASN A 100 -3.09 -6.88 15.38
N ILE A 101 -3.46 -7.76 16.33
CA ILE A 101 -3.75 -7.34 17.70
C ILE A 101 -2.40 -7.23 18.42
N PRO A 102 -1.96 -6.02 18.84
CA PRO A 102 -0.77 -5.89 19.66
C PRO A 102 -0.98 -6.73 20.91
N LYS A 103 -0.06 -7.64 21.21
CA LYS A 103 -0.09 -8.35 22.49
C LYS A 103 -0.04 -7.30 23.61
N PRO A 104 -0.88 -7.38 24.65
CA PRO A 104 -0.75 -6.49 25.79
C PRO A 104 0.68 -6.65 26.33
N SER A 105 1.46 -5.55 26.39
CA SER A 105 2.80 -5.61 26.97
C SER A 105 2.64 -5.99 28.43
N LYS A 106 3.17 -7.16 28.80
CA LYS A 106 3.20 -7.58 30.19
C LYS A 106 4.29 -6.85 30.97
N ASP A 107 5.19 -6.15 30.26
CA ASP A 107 6.31 -5.42 30.81
C ASP A 107 6.77 -4.36 29.80
N ASP A 108 7.11 -3.15 30.26
CA ASP A 108 7.60 -2.03 29.44
C ASP A 108 9.11 -2.11 29.15
N SER A 109 9.73 -3.24 29.50
CA SER A 109 11.14 -3.49 29.27
C SER A 109 11.42 -3.72 27.79
N VAL A 110 12.27 -2.88 27.20
CA VAL A 110 12.78 -3.06 25.84
C VAL A 110 13.76 -4.24 25.87
N GLN A 111 13.32 -5.40 25.41
CA GLN A 111 14.18 -6.57 25.22
C GLN A 111 14.74 -6.59 23.80
N THR A 112 16.04 -6.84 23.66
CA THR A 112 16.68 -7.01 22.34
C THR A 112 16.37 -8.40 21.78
N LEU A 113 16.65 -8.60 20.48
CA LEU A 113 16.50 -9.91 19.84
C LEU A 113 17.41 -10.96 20.50
N GLU A 114 18.59 -10.51 20.92
CA GLU A 114 19.59 -11.29 21.63
C GLU A 114 19.09 -11.73 23.01
N ASP A 115 18.34 -10.87 23.72
CA ASP A 115 17.75 -11.19 25.02
C ASP A 115 16.62 -12.23 24.91
N LEU A 116 15.81 -12.13 23.85
CA LEU A 116 14.69 -13.04 23.59
C LEU A 116 15.15 -14.40 23.07
N TYR A 117 16.25 -14.42 22.32
CA TYR A 117 16.78 -15.61 21.67
C TYR A 117 18.29 -15.73 21.93
N PRO A 118 18.69 -16.04 23.18
CA PRO A 118 20.09 -16.23 23.48
C PRO A 118 20.63 -17.40 22.63
N PRO A 119 21.81 -17.24 22.02
CA PRO A 119 22.37 -18.30 21.19
C PRO A 119 22.61 -19.54 22.06
N ARG A 120 22.12 -20.70 21.61
CA ARG A 120 22.26 -21.98 22.37
C ARG A 120 23.72 -22.33 22.66
N ARG A 121 24.65 -21.79 21.88
CA ARG A 121 26.09 -21.83 22.13
C ARG A 121 26.68 -20.46 21.85
N ALA A 122 27.56 -19.99 22.73
CA ALA A 122 28.18 -18.68 22.62
C ALA A 122 29.08 -18.52 21.36
N ASP A 123 29.52 -19.64 20.78
CA ASP A 123 30.36 -19.72 19.58
C ASP A 123 29.57 -20.01 18.29
N TYR A 124 28.23 -19.96 18.33
CA TYR A 124 27.42 -20.23 17.16
C TYR A 124 27.54 -19.10 16.12
N LEU A 125 28.26 -19.40 15.04
CA LEU A 125 28.29 -18.60 13.81
C LEU A 125 27.54 -19.36 12.71
N ALA A 126 26.48 -18.76 12.17
CA ALA A 126 25.68 -19.35 11.10
C ALA A 126 26.50 -19.53 9.81
N CYS A 127 27.41 -18.60 9.53
CA CYS A 127 28.44 -18.72 8.51
C CYS A 127 29.81 -18.67 9.20
N ARG A 128 30.56 -19.78 9.13
CA ARG A 128 31.93 -19.87 9.69
C ARG A 128 32.99 -19.27 8.77
N THR A 129 32.65 -19.07 7.50
CA THR A 129 33.52 -18.50 6.48
C THR A 129 33.31 -17.00 6.44
N GLU A 130 34.39 -16.24 6.61
CA GLU A 130 34.37 -14.81 6.30
C GLU A 130 34.15 -14.65 4.78
N LEU A 131 33.06 -14.00 4.42
CA LEU A 131 32.74 -13.71 3.02
C LEU A 131 33.65 -12.56 2.57
N SER A 132 34.68 -12.87 1.78
CA SER A 132 35.47 -11.84 1.11
C SER A 132 34.75 -11.33 -0.13
N ASP A 133 35.02 -10.07 -0.52
CA ASP A 133 34.46 -9.47 -1.73
C ASP A 133 34.74 -10.31 -2.98
N THR A 134 35.90 -10.97 -3.03
CA THR A 134 36.26 -11.87 -4.15
C THR A 134 35.32 -13.06 -4.30
N VAL A 135 34.92 -13.70 -3.18
CA VAL A 135 33.99 -14.85 -3.21
C VAL A 135 32.59 -14.40 -3.63
N VAL A 136 32.20 -13.18 -3.25
CA VAL A 136 30.92 -12.59 -3.66
C VAL A 136 30.91 -12.31 -5.17
N GLU A 137 31.99 -11.77 -5.73
CA GLU A 137 32.09 -11.55 -7.18
C GLU A 137 32.12 -12.85 -7.98
N GLU A 138 32.90 -13.85 -7.56
CA GLU A 138 32.91 -15.18 -8.20
C GLU A 138 31.51 -15.82 -8.19
N PHE A 139 30.77 -15.65 -7.09
CA PHE A 139 29.38 -16.10 -6.99
C PHE A 139 28.47 -15.34 -7.94
N ARG A 140 28.59 -14.01 -8.06
CA ARG A 140 27.84 -13.18 -9.02
C ARG A 140 28.11 -13.61 -10.46
N GLU A 141 29.37 -13.83 -10.82
CA GLU A 141 29.77 -14.30 -12.15
C GLU A 141 29.18 -15.68 -12.48
N SER A 142 29.07 -16.57 -11.49
CA SER A 142 28.45 -17.89 -11.70
C SER A 142 26.99 -17.77 -12.19
N PHE A 143 26.27 -16.68 -11.85
CA PHE A 143 24.90 -16.44 -12.30
C PHE A 143 24.79 -15.90 -13.72
N SER A 144 25.86 -15.25 -14.25
CA SER A 144 25.85 -14.71 -15.61
C SER A 144 25.66 -15.78 -16.68
N ASN A 145 26.01 -17.03 -16.38
CA ASN A 145 25.85 -18.18 -17.27
C ASN A 145 24.41 -18.72 -17.34
N PHE A 146 23.52 -18.26 -16.46
CA PHE A 146 22.13 -18.71 -16.41
C PHE A 146 21.20 -17.66 -17.00
N ASP A 147 21.07 -17.65 -18.33
CA ASP A 147 20.24 -16.67 -19.08
C ASP A 147 18.75 -16.65 -18.69
N ASN A 148 18.23 -17.68 -18.01
CA ASN A 148 16.78 -17.89 -17.86
C ASN A 148 16.30 -18.35 -16.48
N VAL A 149 17.17 -18.38 -15.47
CA VAL A 149 16.80 -18.93 -14.16
C VAL A 149 17.09 -17.91 -13.07
N ILE A 150 16.05 -17.58 -12.31
CA ILE A 150 16.00 -16.75 -11.10
C ILE A 150 15.62 -15.28 -11.38
N GLY A 151 14.33 -14.97 -11.24
CA GLY A 151 13.77 -13.60 -11.31
C GLY A 151 14.23 -12.61 -10.23
N PHE A 152 15.25 -12.96 -9.45
CA PHE A 152 15.81 -12.17 -8.35
C PHE A 152 17.34 -12.03 -8.38
N THR A 153 18.02 -12.49 -9.44
CA THR A 153 19.48 -12.30 -9.60
C THR A 153 19.87 -10.83 -9.59
N TRP A 154 18.97 -9.94 -10.02
CA TRP A 154 19.16 -8.49 -9.93
C TRP A 154 19.41 -7.99 -8.50
N LEU A 155 18.93 -8.68 -7.46
CA LEU A 155 19.16 -8.31 -6.05
C LEU A 155 20.63 -8.50 -5.66
N LEU A 156 21.34 -9.38 -6.37
CA LEU A 156 22.74 -9.68 -6.14
C LEU A 156 23.66 -8.79 -6.99
N ASN A 157 23.14 -8.03 -7.96
CA ASN A 157 23.97 -7.11 -8.74
C ASN A 157 24.62 -6.07 -7.85
N ALA A 158 25.83 -5.64 -8.20
CA ALA A 158 26.46 -4.51 -7.54
C ALA A 158 25.53 -3.29 -7.63
N GLU A 159 25.42 -2.56 -6.52
CA GLU A 159 24.73 -1.28 -6.54
C GLU A 159 25.43 -0.37 -7.56
N PRO A 160 24.69 0.30 -8.45
CA PRO A 160 25.32 1.20 -9.40
C PRO A 160 26.12 2.24 -8.62
N ALA A 161 27.41 2.38 -8.95
CA ALA A 161 28.22 3.46 -8.42
C ALA A 161 27.50 4.80 -8.66
N ASP A 162 27.63 5.75 -7.72
CA ASP A 162 27.00 7.09 -7.67
C ASP A 162 27.31 8.02 -8.86
N ILE A 163 27.68 7.49 -10.01
CA ILE A 163 27.93 8.16 -11.30
C ILE A 163 26.66 8.90 -11.80
N SER A 164 25.54 8.76 -11.10
CA SER A 164 24.18 9.20 -11.39
C SER A 164 23.93 10.71 -11.59
N LEU A 165 24.89 11.61 -11.35
CA LEU A 165 24.61 13.06 -11.34
C LEU A 165 25.12 13.83 -12.57
N GLY A 166 25.87 13.20 -13.49
CA GLY A 166 26.58 13.93 -14.55
C GLY A 166 25.96 13.89 -15.96
N ILE A 167 24.98 13.01 -16.21
CA ILE A 167 24.56 12.68 -17.58
C ILE A 167 23.51 13.67 -18.08
N VAL A 168 22.46 13.80 -17.28
CA VAL A 168 21.23 14.51 -17.56
C VAL A 168 20.63 14.81 -16.20
N ARG A 169 20.30 16.07 -15.92
CA ARG A 169 19.70 16.46 -14.63
C ARG A 169 18.41 15.63 -14.40
N PRO A 170 18.31 14.91 -13.27
CA PRO A 170 17.08 14.22 -12.88
C PRO A 170 15.91 15.20 -12.85
N ILE A 171 14.73 14.73 -13.25
CA ILE A 171 13.54 15.59 -13.26
C ILE A 171 13.15 15.98 -11.83
N GLU A 172 13.35 15.08 -10.87
CA GLU A 172 13.13 15.34 -9.45
C GLU A 172 14.00 16.48 -8.94
N ASP A 173 15.27 16.53 -9.32
CA ASP A 173 16.18 17.61 -8.94
C ASP A 173 15.73 18.96 -9.51
N ILE A 174 15.17 18.97 -10.73
CA ILE A 174 14.55 20.17 -11.32
C ILE A 174 13.30 20.58 -10.53
N LEU A 175 12.44 19.62 -10.19
CA LEU A 175 11.19 19.89 -9.47
C LEU A 175 11.41 20.32 -8.02
N HIS A 176 12.53 19.92 -7.42
CA HIS A 176 12.94 20.29 -6.06
C HIS A 176 13.89 21.49 -6.03
N SER A 177 14.24 22.05 -7.18
CA SER A 177 15.08 23.23 -7.26
C SER A 177 14.33 24.46 -6.73
N ASP A 178 15.06 25.36 -6.07
CA ASP A 178 14.50 26.61 -5.55
C ASP A 178 13.97 27.47 -6.70
N GLU A 179 14.69 27.47 -7.83
CA GLU A 179 14.32 28.23 -9.02
C GLU A 179 12.97 27.77 -9.60
N TYR A 180 12.67 26.47 -9.61
CA TYR A 180 11.34 25.97 -10.01
C TYR A 180 10.27 26.23 -8.94
N THR A 181 10.61 26.06 -7.66
CA THR A 181 9.68 26.16 -6.54
C THR A 181 9.15 27.58 -6.36
N TYR A 182 10.03 28.58 -6.47
CA TYR A 182 9.70 30.00 -6.27
C TYR A 182 9.37 30.75 -7.57
N SER A 183 9.43 30.10 -8.74
CA SER A 183 9.08 30.74 -10.00
C SER A 183 7.57 30.97 -10.14
N SER A 184 7.20 32.17 -10.58
CA SER A 184 5.83 32.53 -10.96
C SER A 184 5.37 31.81 -12.24
N GLN A 185 6.30 31.43 -13.11
CA GLN A 185 6.05 30.80 -14.42
C GLN A 185 6.67 29.39 -14.46
N LYS A 186 6.13 28.50 -13.63
CA LYS A 186 6.65 27.13 -13.44
C LYS A 186 6.88 26.36 -14.74
N MET A 187 5.97 26.48 -15.71
CA MET A 187 6.06 25.73 -16.97
C MET A 187 7.27 26.18 -17.81
N GLU A 188 7.50 27.48 -17.94
CA GLU A 188 8.61 28.02 -18.74
C GLU A 188 9.95 27.71 -18.08
N THR A 189 10.04 27.92 -16.76
CA THR A 189 11.22 27.58 -15.96
C THR A 189 11.56 26.08 -16.05
N PHE A 190 10.55 25.21 -16.00
CA PHE A 190 10.74 23.77 -16.18
C PHE A 190 11.27 23.43 -17.58
N MET A 191 10.67 23.99 -18.63
CA MET A 191 11.09 23.75 -20.01
C MET A 191 12.52 24.21 -20.27
N GLU A 192 12.93 25.31 -19.66
CA GLU A 192 14.30 25.82 -19.74
C GLU A 192 15.29 24.91 -19.02
N MET A 193 14.99 24.48 -17.79
CA MET A 193 15.84 23.59 -17.01
C MET A 193 15.90 22.15 -17.54
N ALA A 194 14.84 21.68 -18.18
CA ALA A 194 14.76 20.34 -18.76
C ALA A 194 15.41 20.25 -20.15
N LYS A 195 15.74 21.40 -20.77
CA LYS A 195 16.38 21.45 -22.07
C LYS A 195 17.80 20.92 -21.98
N LEU A 196 18.15 20.03 -22.90
CA LEU A 196 19.49 19.46 -23.01
C LEU A 196 20.24 20.08 -24.18
N SER A 197 21.54 20.30 -23.99
CA SER A 197 22.47 20.66 -25.05
C SER A 197 22.91 19.42 -25.84
N ASP A 198 23.39 19.61 -27.06
CA ASP A 198 23.88 18.50 -27.90
C ASP A 198 25.04 17.75 -27.25
N LYS A 199 25.85 18.41 -26.41
CA LYS A 199 26.93 17.77 -25.66
C LYS A 199 26.39 16.81 -24.62
N GLU A 200 25.36 17.20 -23.88
CA GLU A 200 24.70 16.36 -22.87
C GLU A 200 23.98 15.18 -23.53
N VAL A 201 23.33 15.41 -24.68
CA VAL A 201 22.71 14.33 -25.46
C VAL A 201 23.75 13.28 -25.89
N ASN A 202 24.89 13.71 -26.43
CA ASN A 202 25.97 12.79 -26.83
C ASN A 202 26.58 12.05 -25.64
N SER A 203 26.78 12.75 -24.50
CA SER A 203 27.23 12.12 -23.25
C SER A 203 26.25 11.04 -22.80
N ALA A 204 24.95 11.35 -22.82
CA ALA A 204 23.88 10.42 -22.45
C ALA A 204 23.85 9.17 -23.34
N ILE A 205 24.03 9.33 -24.66
CA ILE A 205 24.09 8.19 -25.58
C ILE A 205 25.27 7.28 -25.22
N ASN A 206 26.47 7.85 -25.04
CA ASN A 206 27.68 7.09 -24.74
C ASN A 206 27.61 6.36 -23.39
N MET A 207 27.03 7.00 -22.37
CA MET A 207 26.93 6.44 -21.02
C MET A 207 25.77 5.44 -20.85
N THR A 208 24.85 5.34 -21.82
CA THR A 208 23.71 4.41 -21.81
C THR A 208 23.81 3.30 -22.85
N ILE A 209 25.00 3.11 -23.45
CA ILE A 209 25.31 1.96 -24.30
C ILE A 209 25.05 0.66 -23.51
N GLY A 210 24.41 -0.31 -24.15
CA GLY A 210 23.97 -1.57 -23.51
C GLY A 210 22.51 -1.57 -23.01
N GLN A 211 21.80 -0.45 -23.12
CA GLN A 211 20.37 -0.34 -22.83
C GLN A 211 19.99 -0.93 -21.46
N SER A 212 19.10 -1.93 -21.41
CA SER A 212 18.62 -2.53 -20.16
C SER A 212 19.70 -3.21 -19.32
N ALA A 213 20.84 -3.58 -19.90
CA ALA A 213 21.97 -4.14 -19.15
C ALA A 213 22.77 -3.06 -18.41
N ASN A 214 22.60 -1.78 -18.79
CA ASN A 214 23.28 -0.64 -18.18
C ASN A 214 22.31 0.09 -17.23
N THR A 215 22.67 0.21 -15.96
CA THR A 215 21.88 0.88 -14.94
C THR A 215 21.58 2.34 -15.28
N ASN A 216 22.52 3.03 -15.93
CA ASN A 216 22.37 4.43 -16.36
C ASN A 216 21.22 4.60 -17.37
N TRP A 217 20.88 3.56 -18.13
CA TRP A 217 19.76 3.61 -19.08
C TRP A 217 18.42 3.75 -18.37
N LEU A 218 18.23 3.04 -17.24
CA LEU A 218 17.01 3.16 -16.44
C LEU A 218 16.91 4.52 -15.76
N ILE A 219 18.02 5.02 -15.21
CA ILE A 219 18.10 6.33 -14.57
C ILE A 219 17.76 7.44 -15.57
N ALA A 220 18.41 7.44 -16.74
CA ALA A 220 18.18 8.44 -17.78
C ALA A 220 16.73 8.45 -18.31
N ARG A 221 16.01 7.33 -18.22
CA ARG A 221 14.61 7.21 -18.68
C ARG A 221 13.58 7.55 -17.60
N LYS A 222 13.99 7.63 -16.33
CA LYS A 222 13.10 7.89 -15.20
C LYS A 222 12.41 9.24 -15.38
N HIS A 223 11.09 9.28 -15.15
CA HIS A 223 10.25 10.47 -15.33
C HIS A 223 10.30 11.15 -16.70
N ARG A 224 10.73 10.44 -17.76
CA ARG A 224 10.77 10.95 -19.14
C ARG A 224 9.85 10.17 -20.06
N LEU A 225 9.27 10.87 -21.03
CA LEU A 225 8.50 10.24 -22.09
C LEU A 225 9.44 9.50 -23.04
N THR A 226 9.19 8.20 -23.23
CA THR A 226 9.97 7.32 -24.09
C THR A 226 9.15 6.89 -25.29
N ALA A 227 9.81 6.57 -26.41
CA ALA A 227 9.14 6.18 -27.66
C ALA A 227 8.11 5.05 -27.46
N SER A 228 8.40 4.08 -26.58
CA SER A 228 7.52 2.97 -26.24
C SER A 228 6.18 3.41 -25.61
N HIS A 229 6.15 4.57 -24.96
CA HIS A 229 4.97 5.14 -24.33
C HIS A 229 4.29 6.23 -25.17
N PHE A 230 5.01 6.80 -26.15
CA PHE A 230 4.56 7.97 -26.90
C PHE A 230 3.27 7.71 -27.69
N GLY A 231 3.10 6.51 -28.28
CA GLY A 231 1.87 6.15 -28.98
C GLY A 231 0.62 6.16 -28.09
N ARG A 232 0.75 5.76 -26.81
CA ARG A 232 -0.34 5.81 -25.84
C ARG A 232 -0.69 7.25 -25.46
N VAL A 233 0.32 8.11 -25.33
CA VAL A 233 0.15 9.54 -25.07
C VAL A 233 -0.57 10.22 -26.24
N LEU A 234 -0.12 10.01 -27.48
CA LEU A 234 -0.76 10.56 -28.67
C LEU A 234 -2.23 10.12 -28.79
N SER A 235 -2.50 8.85 -28.52
CA SER A 235 -3.87 8.32 -28.53
C SER A 235 -4.75 9.02 -27.50
N ALA A 236 -4.24 9.24 -26.29
CA ALA A 236 -4.94 9.95 -25.22
C ALA A 236 -5.19 11.44 -25.55
N CYS A 237 -4.21 12.12 -26.14
CA CYS A 237 -4.35 13.50 -26.62
C CYS A 237 -5.41 13.59 -27.72
N LYS A 238 -5.43 12.66 -28.67
CA LYS A 238 -6.41 12.64 -29.77
C LYS A 238 -7.85 12.52 -29.28
N ILE A 239 -8.09 11.70 -28.25
CA ILE A 239 -9.42 11.51 -27.66
C ILE A 239 -9.73 12.49 -26.52
N ASN A 240 -8.78 13.36 -26.17
CA ASN A 240 -8.82 14.27 -25.01
C ASN A 240 -9.28 13.57 -23.71
N ARG A 241 -8.78 12.36 -23.45
CA ARG A 241 -9.07 11.60 -22.22
C ARG A 241 -7.78 11.00 -21.68
N TYR A 242 -7.52 11.23 -20.40
CA TYR A 242 -6.29 10.82 -19.72
C TYR A 242 -6.63 9.85 -18.58
N PRO A 243 -6.71 8.54 -18.85
CA PRO A 243 -7.06 7.56 -17.82
C PRO A 243 -5.92 7.42 -16.80
N ILE A 244 -6.27 7.10 -15.54
CA ILE A 244 -5.29 6.88 -14.46
C ILE A 244 -4.28 5.78 -14.83
N SER A 245 -4.70 4.78 -15.60
CA SER A 245 -3.82 3.70 -16.10
C SER A 245 -2.70 4.22 -17.01
N LEU A 246 -2.94 5.29 -17.78
CA LEU A 246 -1.91 5.93 -18.60
C LEU A 246 -0.80 6.50 -17.71
N PHE A 247 -1.17 7.27 -16.69
CA PHE A 247 -0.20 7.84 -15.76
C PHE A 247 0.58 6.77 -14.98
N LYS A 248 -0.08 5.69 -14.55
CA LYS A 248 0.60 4.54 -13.92
C LYS A 248 1.64 3.92 -14.85
N SER A 249 1.30 3.75 -16.13
CA SER A 249 2.24 3.24 -17.14
C SER A 249 3.39 4.21 -17.39
N LEU A 250 3.12 5.53 -17.48
CA LEU A 250 4.13 6.54 -17.77
C LEU A 250 5.14 6.71 -16.64
N LEU A 251 4.70 6.62 -15.39
CA LEU A 251 5.56 6.73 -14.23
C LEU A 251 6.40 5.48 -13.98
N ASN A 252 6.30 4.44 -14.85
CA ASN A 252 6.81 3.10 -14.59
C ASN A 252 6.48 2.62 -13.17
N ALA A 253 5.34 3.09 -12.63
CA ALA A 253 4.88 2.75 -11.31
C ALA A 253 4.25 1.35 -11.40
N TYR A 254 5.10 0.33 -11.51
CA TYR A 254 4.82 -0.89 -10.78
C TYR A 254 4.64 -0.45 -9.35
N ASN A 255 3.40 -0.50 -8.88
CA ASN A 255 3.07 -0.04 -7.55
C ASN A 255 3.80 -0.94 -6.53
N MET A 256 5.00 -0.54 -6.11
CA MET A 256 5.75 -1.19 -5.04
C MET A 256 5.04 -1.02 -3.67
N GLU A 257 3.95 -0.24 -3.57
CA GLU A 257 3.10 -0.24 -2.36
C GLU A 257 2.47 -1.61 -2.10
N GLY A 258 2.34 -2.46 -3.14
CA GLY A 258 1.98 -3.87 -2.95
C GLY A 258 3.07 -4.66 -2.21
N ILE A 259 4.34 -4.28 -2.36
CA ILE A 259 5.50 -4.92 -1.73
C ILE A 259 5.79 -4.32 -0.33
N LYS A 260 5.45 -3.04 -0.10
CA LYS A 260 5.50 -2.41 1.23
C LYS A 260 4.58 -3.06 2.27
N LYS A 261 3.61 -3.89 1.88
CA LYS A 261 2.77 -4.62 2.83
C LYS A 261 3.43 -5.87 3.45
N ARG A 262 4.63 -6.28 3.03
CA ARG A 262 5.32 -7.44 3.65
C ARG A 262 6.61 -7.11 4.42
N PHE A 263 7.15 -5.92 4.30
CA PHE A 263 8.33 -5.51 5.06
C PHE A 263 8.20 -4.06 5.49
N THR A 264 7.87 -3.85 6.77
CA THR A 264 8.42 -2.84 7.70
C THR A 264 7.40 -2.55 8.80
N GLY A 265 7.65 -3.11 9.98
CA GLY A 265 7.27 -2.44 11.22
C GLY A 265 8.12 -1.17 11.30
N GLY A 266 7.51 -0.03 11.00
CA GLY A 266 8.17 1.27 10.98
C GLY A 266 7.12 2.36 10.89
N LYS A 267 7.20 3.33 11.79
CA LYS A 267 6.21 4.39 12.05
C LYS A 267 5.60 5.00 10.79
N LYS A 268 4.27 5.14 10.78
CA LYS A 268 3.49 5.88 9.78
C LYS A 268 4.03 7.32 9.69
N MET A 269 4.63 7.68 8.56
CA MET A 269 4.80 9.08 8.16
C MET A 269 3.54 9.57 7.45
N SER A 270 3.22 10.83 7.71
CA SER A 270 1.99 11.54 7.40
C SER A 270 1.67 11.64 5.91
N ARG A 271 0.37 11.65 5.66
CA ARG A 271 -0.36 11.73 4.40
C ARG A 271 -0.08 13.07 3.70
N TRP A 272 0.56 13.04 2.52
CA TRP A 272 0.63 14.21 1.64
C TRP A 272 -0.71 14.39 0.93
N HIS A 273 -1.34 15.54 1.13
CA HIS A 273 -2.46 16.04 0.35
C HIS A 273 -1.91 16.89 -0.79
N TYR A 274 -2.17 16.49 -2.04
CA TYR A 274 -1.96 17.36 -3.20
C TYR A 274 -3.26 18.15 -3.46
N TRP A 275 -3.15 19.46 -3.43
CA TRP A 275 -3.98 20.40 -4.18
C TRP A 275 -3.13 20.90 -5.35
#